data_AF-A0A957YIV8-F1
#
_entry.id   AF-A0A957YIV8-F1
#
_cell.length_a   1.000
_cell.length_b   1.000
_cell.length_c   1.000
_cell.angle_alpha   90.00
_cell.angle_beta   90.00
_cell.angle_gamma   90.00
#
_symmetry.space_group_name_H-M   'P 1'
#
loop_
_entity.id
_entity.type
_entity.pdbx_description
1 polymer ?
#
loop_
_entity_poly.entity_id
_entity_poly.type
_entity_poly.pdbx_seq_one_letter_code
_entity_poly.pdbx_strand_id
1 'polypeptide(L)'
;TTLFVEVPANLRNRYLVEEYGRFPMPALREAVERLEKRLGYSNAHLAVEALEANDLTTCCDILLRHYYDKSYVRSLSKRNSPIHHIKLDSLDPGHNADKLLAFVDTLFNAP
;
A
#
# COMPACT_ATOMS: atom_id res chain seq x y z
N THR A 1 19.50 8.41 4.93
CA THR A 1 18.79 8.11 3.67
C THR A 1 17.59 7.22 3.97
N THR A 2 16.48 7.43 3.28
CA THR A 2 15.28 6.56 3.30
C THR A 2 15.03 6.07 1.86
N LEU A 3 14.68 4.79 1.70
CA LEU A 3 14.18 4.25 0.44
C LEU A 3 12.65 4.24 0.48
N PHE A 4 12.00 4.82 -0.53
CA PHE A 4 10.56 4.73 -0.72
C PHE A 4 10.27 3.75 -1.85
N VAL A 5 9.68 2.61 -1.49
CA VAL A 5 9.42 1.50 -2.40
C VAL A 5 8.02 1.64 -3.00
N GLU A 6 7.97 1.78 -4.33
CA GLU A 6 6.75 1.94 -5.08
C GLU A 6 6.41 0.65 -5.84
N VAL A 7 5.32 0.01 -5.44
CA VAL A 7 4.77 -1.18 -6.12
C VAL A 7 3.47 -0.78 -6.84
N PRO A 8 3.28 -1.19 -8.11
CA PRO A 8 2.06 -0.93 -8.88
C PRO A 8 0.78 -1.28 -8.10
N ALA A 9 -0.22 -0.38 -8.16
CA ALA A 9 -1.47 -0.52 -7.42
C ALA A 9 -2.21 -1.83 -7.73
N ASN A 10 -2.21 -2.27 -8.99
CA ASN A 10 -2.82 -3.53 -9.40
C ASN A 10 -2.18 -4.75 -8.72
N LEU A 11 -0.86 -4.77 -8.56
CA LEU A 11 -0.17 -5.86 -7.87
C LEU A 11 -0.49 -5.86 -6.38
N ARG A 12 -0.48 -4.68 -5.75
CA ARG A 12 -0.83 -4.52 -4.33
C ARG A 12 -2.29 -4.94 -4.07
N ASN A 13 -3.23 -4.47 -4.88
CA ASN A 13 -4.64 -4.83 -4.75
C ASN A 13 -4.85 -6.34 -4.89
N ARG A 14 -4.28 -6.97 -5.93
CA ARG A 14 -4.39 -8.41 -6.13
C ARG A 14 -3.88 -9.20 -4.93
N TYR A 15 -2.70 -8.83 -4.42
CA TYR A 15 -2.11 -9.46 -3.25
C TYR A 15 -2.98 -9.31 -2.00
N LEU A 16 -3.50 -8.11 -1.74
CA LEU A 16 -4.38 -7.87 -0.59
C LEU A 16 -5.68 -8.66 -0.68
N VAL A 17 -6.28 -8.75 -1.86
CA VAL A 17 -7.50 -9.56 -2.07
C VAL A 17 -7.21 -11.05 -1.82
N GLU A 18 -6.08 -11.57 -2.29
CA GLU A 18 -5.67 -12.95 -2.04
C GLU A 18 -5.43 -13.24 -0.55
N GLU A 19 -4.70 -12.36 0.13
CA GLU A 19 -4.33 -12.54 1.54
C GLU A 19 -5.49 -12.31 2.53
N TYR A 20 -6.33 -11.30 2.26
CA TYR A 20 -7.38 -10.86 3.17
C TYR A 20 -8.79 -11.27 2.74
N GLY A 21 -9.02 -11.56 1.46
CA GLY A 21 -10.36 -11.94 0.97
C GLY A 21 -10.86 -13.28 1.51
N ARG A 22 -9.99 -14.08 2.12
CA ARG A 22 -10.34 -15.33 2.83
C ARG A 22 -10.97 -15.13 4.20
N PHE A 23 -10.94 -13.91 4.76
CA PHE A 23 -11.53 -13.64 6.06
C PHE A 23 -13.04 -13.44 5.98
N PRO A 24 -13.79 -13.72 7.06
CA PRO A 24 -15.24 -13.50 7.08
C PRO A 24 -15.60 -12.04 6.84
N MET A 25 -16.65 -11.82 6.05
CA MET A 25 -17.18 -10.48 5.73
C MET A 25 -17.38 -9.56 6.95
N PRO A 26 -17.96 -10.03 8.08
CA PRO A 26 -18.12 -9.17 9.26
C PRO A 26 -16.79 -8.67 9.84
N ALA A 27 -15.75 -9.50 9.81
CA ALA A 27 -14.43 -9.13 10.32
C ALA A 27 -13.73 -8.11 9.42
N LEU A 28 -13.89 -8.26 8.10
CA LEU A 28 -13.40 -7.28 7.12
C LEU A 28 -14.12 -5.94 7.28
N ARG A 29 -15.44 -5.96 7.44
CA ARG A 29 -16.24 -4.76 7.62
C ARG A 29 -15.83 -4.00 8.88
N GLU A 30 -15.73 -4.69 10.02
CA GLU A 30 -15.29 -4.08 11.28
C GLU A 30 -13.90 -3.45 11.12
N ALA A 31 -13.00 -4.08 10.35
CA ALA A 31 -11.69 -3.52 10.07
C ALA A 31 -11.76 -2.22 9.26
N VAL A 32 -12.63 -2.13 8.24
CA VAL A 32 -12.85 -0.91 7.46
C VAL A 32 -13.45 0.20 8.34
N GLU A 33 -14.44 -0.11 9.16
CA GLU A 33 -15.11 0.86 10.05
C GLU A 33 -14.13 1.48 11.07
N ARG A 34 -13.18 0.70 11.61
CA ARG A 34 -12.13 1.25 12.50
C ARG A 34 -11.24 2.31 11.82
N LEU A 35 -11.17 2.32 10.49
CA LEU A 35 -10.38 3.27 9.72
C LEU A 35 -11.15 4.57 9.39
N GLU A 36 -12.46 4.62 9.64
CA GLU A 36 -13.36 5.71 9.21
C GLU A 36 -12.83 7.10 9.57
N LYS A 37 -12.39 7.30 10.81
CA LYS A 37 -11.87 8.61 11.27
C LYS A 37 -10.68 9.11 10.45
N ARG A 38 -9.88 8.21 9.88
CA ARG A 38 -8.65 8.55 9.13
C ARG A 38 -8.89 8.53 7.63
N LEU A 39 -9.76 7.64 7.16
CA LEU A 39 -10.16 7.48 5.76
C LEU A 39 -11.14 8.58 5.32
N GLY A 40 -11.95 9.08 6.25
CA GLY A 40 -13.06 10.01 6.04
C GLY A 40 -14.37 9.27 5.81
N TYR A 41 -15.49 9.82 6.31
CA TYR A 41 -16.82 9.21 6.27
C TYR A 41 -17.22 8.71 4.86
N SER A 42 -17.05 9.56 3.83
CA SER A 42 -17.41 9.21 2.45
C SER A 42 -16.61 8.03 1.90
N ASN A 43 -15.29 8.00 2.10
CA ASN A 43 -14.45 6.91 1.62
C ASN A 43 -14.68 5.61 2.40
N ALA A 44 -14.97 5.70 3.70
CA ALA A 44 -15.31 4.55 4.52
C ALA A 44 -16.63 3.92 4.07
N HIS A 45 -17.65 4.74 3.80
CA HIS A 45 -18.91 4.28 3.24
C HIS A 45 -18.71 3.55 1.90
N LEU A 46 -17.99 4.17 0.96
CA LEU A 46 -17.70 3.57 -0.35
C LEU A 46 -16.92 2.24 -0.23
N ALA A 47 -15.98 2.16 0.71
CA ALA A 47 -15.23 0.93 0.95
C ALA A 47 -16.13 -0.19 1.51
N VAL A 48 -17.05 0.15 2.43
CA VAL A 48 -18.03 -0.81 2.97
C VAL A 48 -19.01 -1.25 1.88
N GLU A 49 -19.51 -0.34 1.04
CA GLU A 49 -20.39 -0.69 -0.09
C GLU A 49 -19.70 -1.64 -1.08
N ALA A 50 -18.45 -1.36 -1.44
CA ALA A 50 -17.67 -2.24 -2.31
C ALA A 50 -17.47 -3.63 -1.66
N LEU A 51 -17.15 -3.65 -0.36
CA LEU A 51 -16.99 -4.88 0.41
C LEU A 51 -18.29 -5.71 0.46
N GLU A 52 -19.44 -5.08 0.75
CA GLU A 52 -20.75 -5.74 0.79
C GLU A 52 -21.19 -6.24 -0.59
N ALA A 53 -20.79 -5.56 -1.66
CA ALA A 53 -20.95 -6.01 -3.06
C ALA A 53 -19.96 -7.11 -3.49
N ASN A 54 -19.11 -7.59 -2.57
CA ASN A 54 -18.03 -8.55 -2.82
C ASN A 54 -16.97 -8.05 -3.83
N ASP A 55 -16.90 -6.73 -4.05
CA ASP A 55 -15.83 -6.05 -4.80
C ASP A 55 -14.66 -5.69 -3.88
N LEU A 56 -13.93 -6.73 -3.49
CA LEU A 56 -12.76 -6.61 -2.62
C LEU A 56 -11.64 -5.78 -3.25
N THR A 57 -11.56 -5.73 -4.58
CA THR A 57 -10.54 -4.97 -5.30
C THR A 57 -10.76 -3.47 -5.09
N THR A 58 -11.98 -2.99 -5.30
CA THR A 58 -12.34 -1.58 -5.06
C THR A 58 -12.21 -1.22 -3.59
N CYS A 59 -12.65 -2.10 -2.67
CA CYS A 59 -12.44 -1.90 -1.24
C CYS A 59 -10.94 -1.71 -0.91
N CYS A 60 -10.07 -2.61 -1.35
CA CYS A 60 -8.62 -2.51 -1.11
C CYS A 60 -8.00 -1.24 -1.71
N ASP A 61 -8.41 -0.87 -2.93
CA ASP A 61 -7.90 0.32 -3.62
C ASP A 61 -8.23 1.61 -2.85
N ILE A 62 -9.46 1.73 -2.35
CA ILE A 62 -9.89 2.86 -1.51
C ILE A 62 -9.04 2.95 -0.24
N LEU A 63 -8.88 1.83 0.47
CA LEU A 63 -8.07 1.78 1.69
C LEU A 63 -6.60 2.15 1.42
N LEU A 64 -6.01 1.60 0.36
CA LEU A 64 -4.63 1.90 -0.01
C LEU A 64 -4.45 3.38 -0.32
N ARG A 65 -5.25 3.94 -1.24
CA ARG A 65 -5.09 5.33 -1.69
C ARG A 65 -5.36 6.34 -0.59
N HIS A 66 -6.47 6.18 0.12
CA HIS A 66 -6.98 7.22 1.01
C HIS A 66 -6.48 7.10 2.44
N TYR A 67 -5.96 5.93 2.85
CA TYR A 67 -5.41 5.72 4.18
C TYR A 67 -3.91 5.41 4.17
N TYR A 68 -3.48 4.32 3.56
CA TYR A 68 -2.08 3.86 3.64
C TYR A 68 -1.11 4.76 2.86
N ASP A 69 -1.36 4.96 1.56
CA ASP A 69 -0.52 5.78 0.67
C ASP A 69 -0.46 7.23 1.17
N LYS A 70 -1.60 7.80 1.58
CA LYS A 70 -1.68 9.12 2.22
C LYS A 70 -0.83 9.21 3.50
N SER A 71 -0.84 8.16 4.32
CA SER A 71 -0.05 8.12 5.57
C SER A 71 1.45 8.04 5.28
N TYR A 72 1.86 7.30 4.23
CA TYR A 72 3.25 7.28 3.79
C TYR A 72 3.71 8.64 3.28
N VAL A 73 2.95 9.30 2.39
CA VAL A 73 3.29 10.64 1.89
C VAL A 73 3.46 11.64 3.04
N ARG A 74 2.54 11.64 4.02
CA ARG A 74 2.66 12.49 5.22
C ARG A 74 3.88 12.15 6.07
N SER A 75 4.29 10.89 6.12
CA SER A 75 5.47 10.47 6.89
C SER A 75 6.76 10.86 6.19
N LEU A 76 6.80 10.77 4.86
CA LEU A 76 7.90 11.21 4.02
C LEU A 76 8.10 12.72 4.10
N SER A 77 7.02 13.51 4.09
CA SER A 77 7.11 14.98 4.16
C SER A 77 7.71 15.52 5.46
N LYS A 78 7.87 14.68 6.49
CA LYS A 78 8.47 15.03 7.78
C LYS A 78 9.94 14.61 7.90
N ARG A 79 10.50 13.97 6.86
CA ARG A 79 11.87 13.48 6.89
C ARG A 79 12.84 14.62 6.54
N ASN A 80 13.89 14.75 7.35
CA ASN A 80 15.01 15.67 7.10
C ASN A 80 16.19 14.98 6.38
N SER A 81 16.00 13.76 5.90
CA SER A 81 17.02 12.97 5.19
C SER A 81 16.58 12.74 3.74
N PRO A 82 17.52 12.55 2.80
CA PRO A 82 17.19 12.22 1.41
C PRO A 82 16.26 11.01 1.33
N ILE A 83 15.23 11.14 0.48
CA ILE A 83 14.29 10.09 0.11
C ILE A 83 14.61 9.67 -1.31
N HIS A 84 14.91 8.39 -1.51
CA HIS A 84 15.17 7.82 -2.82
C HIS A 84 14.03 6.91 -3.22
N HIS A 85 13.44 7.18 -4.37
CA HIS A 85 12.30 6.44 -4.90
C HIS A 85 12.80 5.27 -5.74
N ILE A 86 12.32 4.07 -5.41
CA ILE A 86 12.58 2.86 -6.20
C ILE A 86 11.27 2.23 -6.62
N LYS A 87 11.13 1.98 -7.92
CA LYS A 87 9.97 1.29 -8.49
C LYS A 87 10.26 -0.20 -8.58
N LEU A 88 9.38 -1.00 -8.01
CA LEU A 88 9.39 -2.45 -8.16
C LEU A 88 8.24 -2.86 -9.08
N ASP A 89 8.43 -3.92 -9.85
CA ASP A 89 7.49 -4.43 -10.85
C ASP A 89 6.97 -5.83 -10.53
N SER A 90 7.38 -6.37 -9.37
CA SER A 90 7.07 -7.71 -8.93
C SER A 90 6.76 -7.74 -7.43
N LEU A 91 6.13 -8.82 -6.99
CA LEU A 91 5.98 -9.16 -5.57
C LEU A 91 6.96 -10.26 -5.14
N ASP A 92 7.78 -10.76 -6.07
CA ASP A 92 8.80 -11.76 -5.78
C ASP A 92 9.88 -11.19 -4.85
N PRO A 93 10.08 -11.75 -3.64
CA PRO A 93 11.04 -11.22 -2.69
C PRO A 93 12.49 -11.26 -3.18
N GLY A 94 12.88 -12.30 -3.92
CA GLY A 94 14.26 -12.46 -4.42
C GLY A 94 14.62 -11.39 -5.44
N HIS A 95 13.83 -11.27 -6.50
CA HIS A 95 13.96 -10.24 -7.53
C HIS A 95 13.91 -8.82 -6.96
N ASN A 96 13.03 -8.58 -5.98
CA ASN A 96 12.94 -7.28 -5.32
C ASN A 96 14.16 -6.98 -4.45
N ALA A 97 14.72 -7.98 -3.74
CA ALA A 97 15.95 -7.83 -2.98
C ALA A 97 17.13 -7.49 -3.89
N ASP A 98 17.28 -8.20 -5.02
CA ASP A 98 18.34 -7.93 -6.00
C ASP A 98 18.25 -6.51 -6.56
N LYS A 99 17.04 -6.05 -6.90
CA LYS A 99 16.80 -4.66 -7.34
C LYS A 99 17.15 -3.63 -6.28
N LEU A 100 16.82 -3.90 -5.01
CA LEU A 100 17.13 -3.00 -3.90
C LEU A 100 18.64 -2.90 -3.67
N LEU A 101 19.35 -4.04 -3.70
CA LEU A 101 20.81 -4.07 -3.54
C LEU A 101 21.50 -3.31 -4.68
N ALA A 102 21.13 -3.59 -5.93
CA ALA A 102 21.68 -2.88 -7.09
C ALA A 102 21.43 -1.37 -7.00
N PHE A 103 20.24 -0.95 -6.56
CA PHE A 103 19.94 0.47 -6.37
C PHE A 103 20.81 1.11 -5.27
N VAL A 104 20.98 0.44 -4.14
CA VAL A 104 21.84 0.92 -3.04
C VAL A 104 23.29 1.03 -3.49
N ASP A 105 23.80 0.07 -4.26
CA ASP A 105 25.16 0.15 -4.81
C ASP A 105 25.34 1.37 -5.70
N THR A 106 24.37 1.72 -6.55
CA THR A 106 24.45 2.94 -7.37
C THR A 106 24.43 4.23 -6.54
N LEU A 107 23.85 4.22 -5.33
CA LEU A 107 23.77 5.40 -4.48
C LEU A 107 25.04 5.65 -3.66
N PHE A 108 25.76 4.59 -3.27
CA PHE A 108 26.84 4.69 -2.29
C PHE A 108 28.19 4.20 -2.80
N ASN A 109 28.21 3.40 -3.88
CA ASN A 109 29.40 2.77 -4.43
C ASN A 109 29.65 3.18 -5.90
N ALA A 110 28.95 4.20 -6.41
CA ALA A 110 29.28 4.82 -7.69
C ALA A 110 30.69 5.45 -7.60
N PRO A 111 31.52 5.33 -8.66
CA PRO A 111 32.91 5.78 -8.66
C PRO A 111 33.08 7.28 -8.43
#